data_AF-X1JAX0-F1
#
_entry.id   AF-X1JAX0-F1
#
_cell.length_a   1.000
_cell.length_b   1.000
_cell.length_c   1.000
_cell.angle_alpha   90.00
_cell.angle_beta   90.00
_cell.angle_gamma   90.00
#
_symmetry.space_group_name_H-M   'P 1'
#
loop_
_entity.id
_entity.type
_entity.pdbx_description
1 polymer ?
#
loop_
_entity_poly.entity_id
_entity_poly.type
_entity_poly.pdbx_seq_one_letter_code
_entity_poly.pdbx_strand_id
1 'polypeptide(L)'
;MIIIGESIHIIARAVNDAIKARDAKVIQDLARLQGEAGADYIDLNVGFLRKDTEETMQWIVNTAQAATDLPLSLDTMNPVATEAGLKICKKRPLINSASGKTDSKEQMLPLAKKYDCDVVISVISDRGMPAEGDSKLDSIMDTVAYANDLGIPNDRIWADPIVLPVSTAGEG
;
A
#
# COMPACT_ATOMS: atom_id res chain seq x y z
N MET A 1 -17.07 -4.41 -7.12
CA MET A 1 -15.81 -4.98 -6.61
C MET A 1 -14.72 -4.03 -7.05
N ILE A 2 -13.82 -3.64 -6.14
CA ILE A 2 -12.62 -2.88 -6.49
C ILE A 2 -11.48 -3.88 -6.74
N ILE A 3 -10.74 -3.72 -7.83
CA ILE A 3 -9.63 -4.58 -8.22
C ILE A 3 -8.32 -3.78 -8.12
N ILE A 4 -7.39 -4.22 -7.29
CA ILE A 4 -6.04 -3.65 -7.22
C ILE A 4 -5.10 -4.60 -7.99
N GLY A 5 -4.45 -4.09 -9.04
CA GLY A 5 -3.47 -4.87 -9.80
C GLY A 5 -2.14 -4.99 -9.06
N GLU A 6 -1.71 -6.21 -8.73
CA GLU A 6 -0.53 -6.52 -7.90
C GLU A 6 0.77 -6.83 -8.67
N SER A 7 0.75 -6.79 -10.01
CA SER A 7 1.87 -7.33 -10.82
C SER A 7 3.15 -6.49 -10.76
N ILE A 8 3.09 -5.25 -10.25
CA ILE A 8 4.28 -4.41 -10.03
C ILE A 8 4.75 -4.59 -8.60
N HIS A 9 5.42 -5.73 -8.37
CA HIS A 9 5.91 -6.10 -7.04
C HIS A 9 7.40 -6.43 -7.06
N ILE A 10 8.16 -5.84 -6.13
CA ILE A 10 9.62 -5.98 -6.00
C ILE A 10 10.15 -7.42 -5.94
N ILE A 11 9.33 -8.40 -5.55
CA ILE A 11 9.72 -9.82 -5.51
C ILE A 11 9.82 -10.44 -6.90
N ALA A 12 9.10 -9.89 -7.88
CA ALA A 12 9.20 -10.31 -9.26
C ALA A 12 10.53 -9.81 -9.84
N ARG A 13 11.36 -10.72 -10.34
CA ARG A 13 12.70 -10.41 -10.88
C ARG A 13 12.66 -9.28 -11.92
N ALA A 14 11.71 -9.33 -12.85
CA ALA A 14 11.58 -8.31 -13.89
C ALA A 14 11.34 -6.90 -13.32
N VAL A 15 10.48 -6.78 -12.28
CA VAL A 15 10.21 -5.51 -11.60
C VAL A 15 11.42 -5.05 -10.79
N ASN A 16 12.08 -5.96 -10.08
CA ASN A 16 13.28 -5.68 -9.31
C ASN A 16 14.41 -5.12 -10.18
N ASP A 17 14.68 -5.78 -11.31
CA ASP A 17 15.70 -5.38 -12.26
C ASP A 17 15.33 -4.05 -12.93
N ALA A 18 14.05 -3.85 -13.26
CA ALA A 18 13.56 -2.59 -13.82
C ALA A 18 13.74 -1.41 -12.86
N ILE A 19 13.42 -1.58 -11.57
CA ILE A 19 13.61 -0.52 -10.56
C ILE A 19 15.10 -0.17 -10.42
N LYS A 20 15.99 -1.17 -10.37
CA LYS A 20 17.44 -0.98 -10.27
C LYS A 20 18.04 -0.29 -11.49
N ALA A 21 17.58 -0.66 -12.68
CA ALA A 21 18.07 -0.14 -13.95
C ALA A 21 17.36 1.14 -14.41
N ARG A 22 16.35 1.62 -13.66
CA ARG A 22 15.43 2.69 -14.09
C ARG A 22 14.78 2.40 -15.45
N ASP A 23 14.47 1.13 -15.72
CA ASP A 23 13.78 0.71 -16.94
C ASP A 23 12.28 1.00 -16.83
N ALA A 24 11.87 2.13 -17.40
CA ALA A 24 10.48 2.57 -17.36
C ALA A 24 9.56 1.62 -18.14
N LYS A 25 10.06 0.95 -19.17
CA LYS A 25 9.21 0.19 -20.11
C LYS A 25 8.51 -0.97 -19.42
N VAL A 26 9.22 -1.71 -18.58
CA VAL A 26 8.65 -2.85 -17.84
C VAL A 26 7.50 -2.40 -16.93
N ILE A 27 7.70 -1.32 -16.18
CA ILE A 27 6.69 -0.79 -15.24
C ILE A 27 5.48 -0.25 -16.02
N GLN A 28 5.72 0.49 -17.10
CA GLN A 28 4.66 1.04 -17.96
C GLN A 28 3.84 -0.06 -18.64
N ASP A 29 4.48 -1.09 -19.18
CA ASP A 29 3.80 -2.20 -19.83
C ASP A 29 2.93 -2.96 -18.82
N LEU A 30 3.42 -3.22 -17.60
CA LEU A 30 2.64 -3.85 -16.53
C LEU A 30 1.47 -2.98 -16.08
N ALA A 31 1.66 -1.66 -15.91
CA ALA A 31 0.58 -0.75 -15.51
C ALA A 31 -0.53 -0.71 -16.57
N ARG A 32 -0.16 -0.64 -17.86
CA ARG A 32 -1.12 -0.65 -18.98
C ARG A 32 -1.88 -1.98 -19.05
N LEU A 33 -1.18 -3.11 -19.00
CA LEU A 33 -1.80 -4.44 -19.09
C LEU A 33 -2.80 -4.69 -17.95
N GLN A 34 -2.48 -4.26 -16.74
CA GLN A 34 -3.39 -4.38 -15.60
C GLN A 34 -4.63 -3.50 -15.77
N GLY A 35 -4.48 -2.28 -16.30
CA GLY A 35 -5.62 -1.42 -16.64
C GLY A 35 -6.50 -2.00 -17.74
N GLU A 36 -5.90 -2.55 -18.80
CA GLU A 36 -6.62 -3.27 -19.88
C GLU A 36 -7.36 -4.51 -19.37
N ALA A 37 -6.83 -5.16 -18.32
CA ALA A 37 -7.46 -6.30 -17.66
C ALA A 37 -8.57 -5.91 -16.66
N GLY A 38 -8.84 -4.61 -16.46
CA GLY A 38 -9.93 -4.12 -15.62
C GLY A 38 -9.54 -3.80 -14.17
N ALA A 39 -8.27 -3.53 -13.88
CA ALA A 39 -7.88 -3.01 -12.57
C ALA A 39 -8.47 -1.61 -12.32
N ASP A 40 -8.87 -1.34 -11.08
CA ASP A 40 -9.31 -0.03 -10.59
C ASP A 40 -8.14 0.78 -9.99
N TYR A 41 -7.15 0.09 -9.43
CA TYR A 41 -5.91 0.67 -8.89
C TYR A 41 -4.70 -0.11 -9.39
N ILE A 42 -3.54 0.55 -9.49
CA ILE A 42 -2.25 -0.11 -9.70
C ILE A 42 -1.46 -0.10 -8.40
N ASP A 43 -1.15 -1.29 -7.87
CA ASP A 43 -0.27 -1.44 -6.72
C ASP A 43 1.21 -1.26 -7.11
N LEU A 44 1.95 -0.52 -6.28
CA LEU A 44 3.36 -0.22 -6.48
C LEU A 44 4.17 -0.69 -5.28
N ASN A 45 4.43 -1.99 -5.21
CA ASN A 45 5.25 -2.56 -4.15
C ASN A 45 6.75 -2.43 -4.46
N VAL A 46 7.41 -1.52 -3.74
CA VAL A 46 8.87 -1.27 -3.81
C VAL A 46 9.66 -1.98 -2.71
N GLY A 47 8.98 -2.69 -1.81
CA GLY A 47 9.56 -3.29 -0.62
C GLY A 47 10.22 -2.28 0.32
N PHE A 48 11.21 -2.75 1.08
CA PHE A 48 11.98 -1.91 2.00
C PHE A 48 13.17 -1.24 1.29
N LEU A 49 12.99 0.03 0.91
CA LEU A 49 14.04 0.85 0.31
C LEU A 49 15.05 1.31 1.37
N ARG A 50 16.32 0.94 1.19
CA ARG A 50 17.44 1.31 2.09
C ARG A 50 18.25 2.53 1.63
N LYS A 51 18.19 2.82 0.33
CA LYS A 51 18.91 3.92 -0.33
C LYS A 51 17.98 4.55 -1.36
N ASP A 52 18.19 5.84 -1.61
CA ASP A 52 17.47 6.60 -2.64
C ASP A 52 15.96 6.41 -2.55
N THR A 53 15.45 6.35 -1.31
CA THR A 53 14.08 5.97 -0.97
C THR A 53 13.06 6.88 -1.64
N GLU A 54 13.23 8.20 -1.48
CA GLU A 54 12.36 9.20 -2.09
C GLU A 54 12.47 9.18 -3.61
N GLU A 55 13.69 9.16 -4.14
CA GLU A 55 13.93 9.16 -5.59
C GLU A 55 13.32 7.93 -6.27
N THR A 56 13.47 6.76 -5.66
CA THR A 56 12.94 5.51 -6.20
C THR A 56 11.43 5.48 -6.19
N MET A 57 10.81 5.94 -5.09
CA MET A 57 9.36 6.05 -5.03
C MET A 57 8.82 7.07 -6.04
N GLN A 58 9.49 8.22 -6.16
CA GLN A 58 9.10 9.25 -7.12
C GLN A 58 9.23 8.75 -8.57
N TRP A 59 10.29 8.01 -8.87
CA TRP A 59 10.50 7.43 -10.19
C TRP A 59 9.41 6.42 -10.55
N ILE A 60 9.10 5.46 -9.67
CA ILE A 60 8.12 4.41 -9.99
C ILE A 60 6.70 4.99 -10.12
N VAL A 61 6.32 5.92 -9.24
CA VAL A 61 5.01 6.60 -9.30
C VAL A 61 4.87 7.38 -10.60
N ASN A 62 5.87 8.20 -10.97
CA ASN A 62 5.86 8.94 -12.23
C ASN A 62 5.82 8.02 -13.45
N THR A 63 6.53 6.90 -13.39
CA THR A 63 6.58 5.92 -14.47
C THR A 63 5.21 5.25 -14.68
N ALA A 64 4.56 4.80 -13.60
CA ALA A 64 3.26 4.16 -13.67
C ALA A 64 2.17 5.13 -14.16
N GLN A 65 2.07 6.33 -13.58
CA GLN A 65 1.07 7.34 -13.96
C GLN A 65 1.29 7.99 -15.34
N ALA A 66 2.37 7.64 -16.03
CA ALA A 66 2.60 8.00 -17.43
C ALA A 66 2.00 6.97 -18.40
N ALA A 67 1.72 5.75 -17.93
CA ALA A 67 1.17 4.66 -18.72
C ALA A 67 -0.30 4.35 -18.43
N THR A 68 -0.84 4.86 -17.33
CA THR A 68 -2.25 4.68 -16.96
C THR A 68 -2.81 5.91 -16.26
N ASP A 69 -4.11 6.13 -16.42
CA ASP A 69 -4.87 7.12 -15.66
C ASP A 69 -5.42 6.55 -14.35
N LEU A 70 -5.21 5.28 -14.00
CA LEU A 70 -5.74 4.70 -12.76
C LEU A 70 -5.06 5.29 -11.51
N PRO A 71 -5.77 5.41 -10.37
CA PRO A 71 -5.16 5.73 -9.09
C PRO A 71 -4.14 4.64 -8.67
N LEU A 72 -3.21 5.03 -7.80
CA LEU A 72 -2.11 4.18 -7.35
C LEU A 72 -2.31 3.73 -5.91
N SER A 73 -1.98 2.47 -5.63
CA SER A 73 -1.80 1.92 -4.28
C SER A 73 -0.31 1.92 -3.96
N LEU A 74 0.09 2.73 -2.98
CA LEU A 74 1.48 2.87 -2.56
C LEU A 74 1.79 1.78 -1.53
N ASP A 75 2.37 0.66 -2.00
CA ASP A 75 2.65 -0.51 -1.18
C ASP A 75 4.06 -0.50 -0.58
N THR A 76 4.17 0.05 0.62
CA THR A 76 5.41 0.08 1.38
C THR A 76 5.16 0.36 2.85
N MET A 77 6.02 -0.21 3.70
CA MET A 77 6.05 0.08 5.14
C MET A 77 6.91 1.30 5.50
N ASN A 78 7.49 1.99 4.51
CA ASN A 78 8.40 3.11 4.75
C ASN A 78 7.66 4.46 4.59
N PRO A 79 7.41 5.22 5.68
CA PRO A 79 6.65 6.47 5.61
C PRO A 79 7.34 7.57 4.78
N VAL A 80 8.67 7.54 4.67
CA VAL A 80 9.43 8.47 3.81
C VAL A 80 9.14 8.18 2.33
N ALA A 81 9.11 6.90 1.95
CA ALA A 81 8.70 6.51 0.60
C ALA A 81 7.24 6.89 0.37
N THR A 82 6.33 6.50 1.25
CA THR A 82 4.90 6.81 1.16
C THR A 82 4.69 8.30 0.95
N GLU A 83 5.25 9.17 1.79
CA GLU A 83 5.11 10.62 1.65
C GLU A 83 5.68 11.15 0.32
N ALA A 84 6.83 10.63 -0.13
CA ALA A 84 7.43 11.02 -1.40
C ALA A 84 6.51 10.69 -2.60
N GLY A 85 5.85 9.53 -2.56
CA GLY A 85 4.86 9.13 -3.57
C GLY A 85 3.58 9.98 -3.49
N LEU A 86 3.04 10.18 -2.29
CA LEU A 86 1.82 10.97 -2.07
C LEU A 86 1.94 12.40 -2.61
N LYS A 87 3.11 13.04 -2.47
CA LYS A 87 3.38 14.40 -2.97
C LYS A 87 3.19 14.57 -4.48
N ILE A 88 3.30 13.49 -5.27
CA ILE A 88 3.33 13.55 -6.73
C ILE A 88 2.22 12.74 -7.42
N CYS A 89 1.40 12.02 -6.65
CA CYS A 89 0.26 11.29 -7.19
C CYS A 89 -0.75 12.27 -7.81
N LYS A 90 -1.13 12.04 -9.07
CA LYS A 90 -2.10 12.88 -9.79
C LYS A 90 -3.55 12.68 -9.37
N LYS A 91 -3.89 11.46 -8.93
CA LYS A 91 -5.22 11.07 -8.43
C LYS A 91 -5.11 10.71 -6.96
N ARG A 92 -6.24 10.70 -6.25
CA ARG A 92 -6.29 10.24 -4.85
C ARG A 92 -5.68 8.83 -4.75
N PRO A 93 -4.54 8.68 -4.06
CA PRO A 93 -3.90 7.37 -3.92
C PRO A 93 -4.51 6.57 -2.77
N LEU A 94 -4.08 5.32 -2.65
CA LEU A 94 -4.30 4.44 -1.50
C LEU A 94 -2.96 4.22 -0.79
N ILE A 95 -2.90 4.42 0.53
CA ILE A 95 -1.77 3.94 1.34
C ILE A 95 -1.96 2.46 1.64
N ASN A 96 -1.02 1.63 1.20
CA ASN A 96 -0.98 0.20 1.48
C ASN A 96 0.31 -0.12 2.27
N SER A 97 0.31 -0.14 3.59
CA SER A 97 -0.81 0.01 4.51
C SER A 97 -0.36 0.70 5.80
N ALA A 98 -1.33 1.02 6.67
CA ALA A 98 -1.09 1.22 8.09
C ALA A 98 -1.44 -0.07 8.86
N SER A 99 -0.90 -0.18 10.07
CA SER A 99 -1.22 -1.27 11.01
C SER A 99 -1.42 -0.71 12.41
N GLY A 100 -1.95 -1.52 13.32
CA GLY A 100 -2.08 -1.18 14.74
C GLY A 100 -0.76 -1.09 15.51
N LYS A 101 0.38 -1.43 14.89
CA LYS A 101 1.70 -1.17 15.47
C LYS A 101 1.89 0.31 15.71
N THR A 102 2.49 0.66 16.85
CA THR A 102 2.63 2.05 17.28
C THR A 102 3.43 2.87 16.27
N ASP A 103 4.57 2.35 15.81
CA ASP A 103 5.41 3.01 14.79
C ASP A 103 4.68 3.23 13.46
N SER A 104 3.85 2.28 13.05
CA SER A 104 3.09 2.33 11.80
C SER A 104 1.93 3.32 11.87
N LYS A 105 1.04 3.22 12.85
CA LYS A 105 -0.15 4.10 12.94
C LYS A 105 0.21 5.56 13.18
N GLU A 106 1.23 5.82 14.01
CA GLU A 106 1.67 7.18 14.32
C GLU A 106 2.38 7.86 13.15
N GLN A 107 2.90 7.11 12.17
CA GLN A 107 3.60 7.67 11.02
C GLN A 107 2.75 7.64 9.74
N MET A 108 1.97 6.58 9.49
CA MET A 108 1.20 6.41 8.25
C MET A 108 -0.15 7.13 8.27
N LEU A 109 -0.91 7.05 9.37
CA LEU A 109 -2.26 7.64 9.40
C LEU A 109 -2.25 9.18 9.33
N PRO A 110 -1.28 9.89 9.96
CA PRO A 110 -1.16 11.33 9.72
C PRO A 110 -0.88 11.69 8.26
N LEU A 111 -0.17 10.83 7.51
CA LEU A 111 0.00 11.02 6.06
C LEU A 111 -1.32 10.85 5.31
N ALA A 112 -2.13 9.85 5.68
CA ALA A 112 -3.46 9.65 5.11
C ALA A 112 -4.33 10.91 5.24
N LYS A 113 -4.33 11.50 6.44
CA LYS A 113 -5.06 12.75 6.72
C LYS A 113 -4.47 13.94 5.95
N LYS A 114 -3.14 14.10 5.95
CA LYS A 114 -2.43 15.24 5.35
C LYS A 114 -2.62 15.31 3.83
N TYR A 115 -2.65 14.15 3.15
CA TYR A 115 -2.72 14.06 1.69
C TYR A 115 -4.11 13.70 1.16
N ASP A 116 -5.13 13.62 2.03
CA ASP A 116 -6.51 13.29 1.67
C ASP A 116 -6.62 12.01 0.82
N CYS A 117 -5.99 10.93 1.29
CA CYS A 117 -5.96 9.63 0.62
C CYS A 117 -6.69 8.54 1.39
N ASP A 118 -7.05 7.47 0.66
CA ASP A 118 -7.61 6.26 1.26
C ASP A 118 -6.47 5.47 1.94
N VAL A 119 -6.78 4.62 2.92
CA VAL A 119 -5.78 3.83 3.64
C VAL A 119 -6.26 2.42 3.94
N VAL A 120 -5.40 1.44 3.66
CA VAL A 120 -5.56 0.07 4.15
C VAL A 120 -5.09 -0.02 5.61
N ILE A 121 -5.91 -0.57 6.50
CA ILE A 121 -5.54 -0.87 7.89
C ILE A 121 -5.51 -2.38 8.09
N SER A 122 -4.31 -2.93 8.33
CA SER A 122 -4.10 -4.34 8.59
C SER A 122 -4.27 -4.71 10.07
N VAL A 123 -4.61 -5.97 10.35
CA VAL A 123 -4.81 -6.48 11.73
C VAL A 123 -3.55 -6.49 12.60
N ILE A 124 -2.37 -6.20 12.04
CA ILE A 124 -1.12 -6.37 12.76
C ILE A 124 -1.04 -5.32 13.86
N SER A 125 -0.72 -5.74 15.08
CA SER A 125 -0.48 -4.85 16.21
C SER A 125 0.95 -5.01 16.74
N ASP A 126 1.31 -4.25 17.78
CA ASP A 126 2.57 -4.45 18.51
C ASP A 126 2.68 -5.85 19.13
N ARG A 127 1.53 -6.53 19.36
CA ARG A 127 1.46 -7.91 19.84
C ARG A 127 1.58 -8.95 18.71
N GLY A 128 1.75 -8.51 17.47
CA GLY A 128 1.71 -9.36 16.27
C GLY A 128 0.32 -9.43 15.66
N MET A 129 0.12 -10.45 14.82
CA MET A 129 -1.13 -10.70 14.11
C MET A 129 -2.05 -11.59 14.97
N PRO A 130 -3.27 -11.17 15.29
CA PRO A 130 -4.26 -12.03 15.96
C PRO A 130 -4.63 -13.26 15.11
N ALA A 131 -4.83 -14.40 15.76
CA ALA A 131 -5.23 -15.64 15.10
C ALA A 131 -6.74 -15.69 14.82
N GLU A 132 -7.54 -15.36 15.83
CA GLU A 132 -9.00 -15.52 15.82
C GLU A 132 -9.75 -14.32 15.24
N GLY A 133 -10.93 -14.59 14.68
CA GLY A 133 -11.78 -13.58 14.04
C GLY A 133 -12.13 -12.40 14.97
N ASP A 134 -12.57 -12.69 16.19
CA ASP A 134 -12.93 -11.65 17.17
C ASP A 134 -11.72 -10.79 17.55
N SER A 135 -10.56 -11.42 17.77
CA SER A 135 -9.33 -10.69 18.10
C SER A 135 -8.78 -9.88 16.92
N LYS A 136 -9.02 -10.31 15.67
CA LYS A 136 -8.72 -9.52 14.47
C LYS A 136 -9.62 -8.29 14.39
N LEU A 137 -10.91 -8.44 14.69
CA LEU A 137 -11.86 -7.33 14.73
C LEU A 137 -11.44 -6.29 15.77
N ASP A 138 -11.14 -6.70 17.00
CA ASP A 138 -10.69 -5.80 18.06
C ASP A 138 -9.45 -5.00 17.62
N SER A 139 -8.47 -5.67 17.02
CA SER A 139 -7.24 -5.01 16.55
C SER A 139 -7.48 -4.00 15.42
N ILE A 140 -8.38 -4.30 14.48
CA ILE A 140 -8.78 -3.35 13.43
C ILE A 140 -9.50 -2.15 14.08
N MET A 141 -10.46 -2.41 14.97
CA MET A 141 -11.28 -1.36 15.59
C MET A 141 -10.45 -0.40 16.43
N ASP A 142 -9.45 -0.90 17.16
CA ASP A 142 -8.50 -0.06 17.90
C ASP A 142 -7.73 0.91 16.98
N THR A 143 -7.33 0.44 15.80
CA THR A 143 -6.59 1.25 14.82
C THR A 143 -7.51 2.23 14.08
N VAL A 144 -8.75 1.81 13.78
CA VAL A 144 -9.80 2.67 13.21
C VAL A 144 -10.17 3.79 14.17
N ALA A 145 -10.28 3.52 15.48
CA ALA A 145 -10.56 4.54 16.48
C ALA A 145 -9.48 5.64 16.45
N TYR A 146 -8.21 5.25 16.39
CA TYR A 146 -7.09 6.20 16.24
C TYR A 146 -7.15 6.98 14.92
N ALA A 147 -7.49 6.34 13.80
CA ALA A 147 -7.69 7.02 12.52
C ALA A 147 -8.82 8.05 12.59
N ASN A 148 -9.91 7.72 13.28
CA ASN A 148 -11.07 8.59 13.46
C ASN A 148 -10.75 9.80 14.35
N ASP A 149 -9.93 9.61 15.39
CA ASP A 149 -9.43 10.72 16.24
C ASP A 149 -8.57 11.71 15.44
N LEU A 150 -7.87 11.25 14.40
CA LEU A 150 -7.18 12.10 13.42
C LEU A 150 -8.12 12.74 12.38
N GLY A 151 -9.41 12.39 12.41
CA GLY A 151 -10.43 12.88 11.48
C GLY A 151 -10.35 12.23 10.09
N ILE A 152 -9.89 10.99 10.00
CA ILE A 152 -10.04 10.14 8.81
C ILE A 152 -11.43 9.49 8.89
N PRO A 153 -12.31 9.69 7.90
CA PRO A 153 -13.65 9.10 7.94
C PRO A 153 -13.62 7.62 7.55
N ASN A 154 -14.57 6.84 8.08
CA ASN A 154 -14.64 5.39 7.86
C ASN A 154 -14.74 4.98 6.37
N ASP A 155 -15.31 5.82 5.50
CA ASP A 155 -15.39 5.56 4.05
C ASP A 155 -14.04 5.66 3.32
N ARG A 156 -12.99 6.11 4.02
CA ARG A 156 -11.59 6.17 3.56
C ARG A 156 -10.73 5.03 4.09
N ILE A 157 -11.28 4.17 4.94
CA ILE A 157 -10.54 3.11 5.61
C ILE A 157 -10.93 1.76 5.04
N TRP A 158 -9.94 1.01 4.54
CA TRP A 158 -10.11 -0.33 3.99
C TRP A 158 -9.48 -1.33 4.97
N ALA A 159 -10.31 -2.13 5.64
CA ALA A 159 -9.82 -3.09 6.62
C ALA A 159 -9.25 -4.36 5.93
N ASP A 160 -8.02 -4.72 6.26
CA ASP A 160 -7.38 -5.95 5.80
C ASP A 160 -7.25 -6.96 6.97
N PRO A 161 -8.07 -8.04 6.98
CA PRO A 161 -8.03 -9.07 8.02
C PRO A 161 -6.79 -9.99 7.93
N ILE A 162 -5.95 -9.83 6.92
CA ILE A 162 -4.83 -10.69 6.54
C ILE A 162 -5.26 -12.16 6.40
N VAL A 163 -5.48 -12.55 5.15
CA VAL A 163 -5.70 -13.95 4.79
C VAL A 163 -4.35 -14.65 4.64
N LEU A 164 -4.22 -15.84 5.22
CA LEU A 164 -3.00 -16.66 5.13
C LEU A 164 -3.14 -17.73 4.05
N PRO A 165 -2.02 -18.25 3.51
CA PRO A 165 -2.05 -19.40 2.60
C PRO A 165 -2.80 -20.58 3.22
N VAL A 166 -3.74 -21.15 2.47
CA VAL A 166 -4.58 -22.27 2.95
C VAL A 166 -3.76 -23.48 3.42
N SER A 167 -2.57 -23.68 2.85
CA SER A 167 -1.67 -24.78 3.21
C SER A 167 -1.07 -24.65 4.61
N THR A 168 -1.08 -23.45 5.21
CA THR A 168 -0.47 -23.17 6.51
C THR A 168 -1.46 -22.58 7.52
N ALA A 169 -2.69 -22.26 7.09
CA ALA A 169 -3.69 -21.51 7.87
C ALA A 169 -4.35 -22.28 9.04
N GLY A 170 -3.70 -23.32 9.57
CA GLY A 170 -4.20 -24.14 10.69
C GLY A 170 -3.14 -24.48 11.75
N GLU A 171 -1.95 -23.91 11.65
CA GLU A 171 -0.88 -24.07 12.65
C GLU A 171 -0.70 -22.75 13.40
N GLY A 172 -1.58 -22.49 14.38
CA GLY A 172 -1.53 -21.31 15.25
C GLY A 172 -2.37 -21.53 16.49
#